data_AF-A0A8J7RSG0-F1
#
_entry.id   AF-A0A8J7RSG0-F1
#
_cell.length_a   1.000
_cell.length_b   1.000
_cell.length_c   1.000
_cell.angle_alpha   90.00
_cell.angle_beta   90.00
_cell.angle_gamma   90.00
#
_symmetry.space_group_name_H-M   'P 1'
#
loop_
_entity.id
_entity.type
_entity.pdbx_description
1 polymer ?
#
loop_
_entity_poly.entity_id
_entity_poly.type
_entity_poly.pdbx_seq_one_letter_code
_entity_poly.pdbx_strand_id
1 'polypeptide(L)'
;MGSEKRNEEGGRAFLDHDPVDYRADRAQPQSFVAEARERGEEDPDFPELYKALAEFADWHLEVKRRRRTGKGIWYAIVEINSHADDGIYTAIQRHHRRCEGKKKAIVAVREMLAEHINKFDDGISIEPELMTDLKWDRRAYDEA
;
A
#
# COMPACT_ATOMS: atom_id res chain seq x y z
N MET A 1 -33.14 -34.93 -24.29
CA MET A 1 -31.81 -34.36 -24.56
C MET A 1 -31.81 -32.94 -24.03
N GLY A 2 -31.36 -32.80 -22.78
CA GLY A 2 -31.19 -31.49 -22.15
C GLY A 2 -29.92 -30.85 -22.66
N SER A 3 -29.94 -29.54 -22.88
CA SER A 3 -28.72 -28.74 -23.01
C SER A 3 -28.82 -27.56 -22.05
N GLU A 4 -27.75 -27.44 -21.28
CA GLU A 4 -27.55 -26.61 -20.11
C GLU A 4 -27.74 -25.12 -20.34
N LYS A 5 -28.28 -24.49 -19.30
CA LYS A 5 -28.20 -23.04 -19.06
C LYS A 5 -26.72 -22.66 -18.90
N ARG A 6 -26.27 -21.68 -19.68
CA ARG A 6 -24.97 -21.02 -19.47
C ARG A 6 -25.09 -20.10 -18.26
N ASN A 7 -24.33 -20.39 -17.21
CA ASN A 7 -24.11 -19.49 -16.08
C ASN A 7 -23.12 -18.40 -16.50
N GLU A 8 -23.56 -17.15 -16.47
CA GLU A 8 -22.72 -15.96 -16.53
C GLU A 8 -22.27 -15.60 -15.12
N GLU A 9 -21.14 -16.15 -14.68
CA GLU A 9 -20.39 -15.62 -13.54
C GLU A 9 -18.90 -15.64 -13.90
N GLY A 10 -18.41 -14.54 -14.44
CA GLY A 10 -17.03 -14.40 -14.91
C GLY A 10 -16.56 -12.97 -14.83
N GLY A 11 -16.38 -12.46 -13.61
CA GLY A 11 -15.93 -11.09 -13.37
C GLY A 11 -15.31 -10.92 -11.99
N ARG A 12 -14.38 -11.79 -11.60
CA ARG A 12 -13.48 -11.49 -10.48
C ARG A 12 -12.28 -10.72 -11.02
N ALA A 13 -12.22 -9.46 -10.64
CA ALA A 13 -11.07 -8.59 -10.84
C ALA A 13 -9.79 -9.31 -10.41
N PHE A 14 -8.92 -9.54 -11.39
CA PHE A 14 -7.50 -9.79 -11.16
C PHE A 14 -6.87 -8.48 -10.67
N LEU A 15 -5.92 -8.59 -9.74
CA LEU A 15 -5.09 -7.55 -9.12
C LEU A 15 -5.61 -6.95 -7.80
N ASP A 16 -5.50 -7.76 -6.75
CA ASP A 16 -5.00 -7.35 -5.44
C ASP A 16 -4.29 -8.59 -4.86
N HIS A 17 -3.09 -8.90 -5.37
CA HIS A 17 -2.25 -9.95 -4.78
C HIS A 17 -1.13 -9.28 -3.98
N ASP A 18 -1.45 -8.85 -2.77
CA ASP A 18 -0.47 -8.67 -1.69
C ASP A 18 -0.12 -10.12 -1.24
N PRO A 19 1.10 -10.65 -1.48
CA PRO A 19 1.38 -12.06 -1.20
C PRO A 19 1.74 -12.26 0.28
N VAL A 20 0.82 -11.91 1.19
CA VAL A 20 0.88 -12.30 2.61
C VAL A 20 -0.54 -12.41 3.19
N ASP A 21 -1.39 -13.27 2.62
CA ASP A 21 -2.69 -13.58 3.24
C ASP A 21 -2.98 -15.09 3.23
N TYR A 22 -2.05 -15.85 3.81
CA TYR A 22 -2.29 -17.26 4.12
C TYR A 22 -2.59 -17.40 5.62
N ARG A 23 -3.88 -17.31 5.96
CA ARG A 23 -4.49 -17.82 7.21
C ARG A 23 -3.92 -17.24 8.52
N ALA A 24 -4.08 -15.93 8.73
CA ALA A 24 -4.03 -15.33 10.07
C ALA A 24 -5.44 -14.89 10.50
N ASP A 25 -6.37 -15.84 10.54
CA ASP A 25 -7.61 -15.67 11.30
C ASP A 25 -7.26 -15.90 12.79
N ARG A 26 -7.61 -14.93 13.65
CA ARG A 26 -7.55 -14.93 15.14
C ARG A 26 -6.36 -14.31 15.90
N ALA A 27 -5.82 -13.20 15.42
CA ALA A 27 -5.42 -12.14 16.35
C ALA A 27 -5.86 -10.80 15.76
N GLN A 28 -6.87 -10.17 16.37
CA GLN A 28 -7.19 -8.80 15.97
C GLN A 28 -5.95 -7.95 16.28
N PRO A 29 -5.50 -7.05 15.39
CA PRO A 29 -4.27 -6.30 15.67
C PRO A 29 -4.40 -5.48 16.97
N GLN A 30 -5.61 -5.16 17.40
CA GLN A 30 -5.89 -4.57 18.72
C GLN A 30 -5.59 -5.51 19.90
N SER A 31 -5.87 -6.82 19.78
CA SER A 31 -5.49 -7.80 20.81
C SER A 31 -3.97 -7.98 20.87
N PHE A 32 -3.29 -7.91 19.72
CA PHE A 32 -1.82 -7.97 19.67
C PHE A 32 -1.15 -6.73 20.29
N VAL A 33 -1.67 -5.51 20.07
CA VAL A 33 -1.13 -4.30 20.72
C VAL A 33 -1.25 -4.41 22.24
N ALA A 34 -2.41 -4.85 22.74
CA ALA A 34 -2.65 -5.01 24.17
C ALA A 34 -1.71 -6.08 24.76
N GLU A 35 -1.62 -7.24 24.13
CA GLU A 35 -0.75 -8.34 24.54
C GLU A 35 0.74 -7.96 24.51
N ALA A 36 1.19 -7.20 23.50
CA ALA A 36 2.56 -6.72 23.43
C ALA A 36 2.90 -5.76 24.58
N ARG A 37 1.96 -4.88 24.95
CA ARG A 37 2.15 -3.97 26.11
C ARG A 37 2.21 -4.75 27.42
N GLU A 38 1.27 -5.66 27.64
CA GLU A 38 1.21 -6.51 28.83
C GLU A 38 2.51 -7.31 29.00
N ARG A 39 3.00 -7.95 27.93
CA ARG A 39 4.28 -8.67 27.97
C ARG A 39 5.50 -7.78 28.24
N GLY A 40 5.50 -6.54 27.78
CA GLY A 40 6.57 -5.58 28.09
C GLY A 40 6.59 -5.12 29.54
N GLU A 41 5.46 -5.24 30.25
CA GLU A 41 5.37 -4.99 31.69
C GLU A 41 5.75 -6.25 32.51
N GLU A 42 5.47 -7.44 31.98
CA GLU A 42 5.73 -8.73 32.64
C GLU A 42 7.15 -9.29 32.43
N ASP A 43 7.76 -9.04 31.27
CA ASP A 43 9.10 -9.51 30.90
C ASP A 43 10.10 -8.33 30.88
N PRO A 44 10.88 -8.14 31.96
CA PRO A 44 11.81 -7.02 32.08
C PRO A 44 13.08 -7.19 31.24
N ASP A 45 13.28 -8.34 30.59
CA ASP A 45 14.49 -8.59 29.82
C ASP A 45 14.47 -7.84 28.47
N PHE A 46 13.27 -7.50 27.95
CA PHE A 46 13.12 -6.86 26.63
C PHE A 46 12.00 -5.79 26.54
N PRO A 47 11.87 -4.84 27.49
CA PRO A 47 10.78 -3.87 27.49
C PRO A 47 10.77 -2.96 26.25
N GLU A 48 11.93 -2.60 25.72
CA GLU A 48 12.05 -1.77 24.51
C GLU A 48 11.55 -2.49 23.25
N LEU A 49 11.77 -3.82 23.17
CA LEU A 49 11.30 -4.63 22.05
C LEU A 49 9.77 -4.66 22.03
N TYR A 50 9.15 -4.95 23.17
CA TYR A 50 7.70 -5.00 23.30
C TYR A 50 7.05 -3.64 23.02
N LYS A 51 7.67 -2.55 23.48
CA LYS A 51 7.25 -1.19 23.13
C LYS A 51 7.31 -0.94 21.63
N ALA A 52 8.42 -1.29 20.97
CA ALA A 52 8.56 -1.12 19.52
C ALA A 52 7.52 -1.94 18.73
N LEU A 53 7.20 -3.15 19.18
CA LEU A 53 6.15 -3.99 18.60
C LEU A 53 4.76 -3.36 18.73
N ALA A 54 4.43 -2.82 19.90
CA ALA A 54 3.16 -2.13 20.13
C ALA A 54 3.03 -0.87 19.25
N GLU A 55 4.09 -0.05 19.17
CA GLU A 55 4.13 1.14 18.31
C GLU A 55 3.97 0.79 16.82
N PHE A 56 4.63 -0.28 16.37
CA PHE A 56 4.49 -0.77 15.00
C PHE A 56 3.06 -1.23 14.70
N ALA A 57 2.43 -1.94 15.63
CA ALA A 57 1.07 -2.43 15.48
C ALA A 57 0.03 -1.28 15.49
N ASP A 58 0.21 -0.27 16.32
CA ASP A 58 -0.60 0.96 16.31
C ASP A 58 -0.49 1.69 14.96
N TRP A 59 0.73 1.87 14.44
CA TRP A 59 0.96 2.45 13.12
C TRP A 59 0.24 1.66 12.02
N HIS A 60 0.33 0.32 12.06
CA HIS A 60 -0.30 -0.54 11.06
C HIS A 60 -1.84 -0.47 11.11
N LEU A 61 -2.42 -0.42 12.32
CA LEU A 61 -3.86 -0.21 12.53
C LEU A 61 -4.32 1.12 11.94
N GLU A 62 -3.57 2.18 12.18
CA GLU A 62 -3.91 3.51 11.67
C GLU A 62 -3.84 3.55 10.12
N VAL A 63 -2.81 2.94 9.51
CA VAL A 63 -2.73 2.78 8.05
C VAL A 63 -3.95 2.03 7.51
N LYS A 64 -4.35 0.91 8.15
CA LYS A 64 -5.56 0.16 7.78
C LYS A 64 -6.82 1.00 7.92
N ARG A 65 -6.95 1.79 8.99
CA ARG A 65 -8.09 2.70 9.22
C ARG A 65 -8.17 3.78 8.14
N ARG A 66 -7.05 4.40 7.76
CA ARG A 66 -6.99 5.39 6.67
C ARG A 66 -7.36 4.74 5.34
N ARG A 67 -6.83 3.56 5.01
CA ARG A 67 -7.20 2.81 3.79
C ARG A 67 -8.70 2.54 3.70
N ARG A 68 -9.32 2.14 4.82
CA ARG A 68 -10.77 1.87 4.92
C ARG A 68 -11.62 3.13 4.79
N THR A 69 -11.22 4.22 5.44
CA THR A 69 -12.04 5.45 5.51
C THR A 69 -11.75 6.43 4.37
N GLY A 70 -10.58 6.34 3.75
CA GLY A 70 -10.07 7.30 2.78
C GLY A 70 -9.75 8.69 3.36
N LYS A 71 -9.83 8.86 4.69
CA LYS A 71 -9.55 10.12 5.39
C LYS A 71 -8.04 10.27 5.65
N GLY A 72 -7.63 11.50 5.98
CA GLY A 72 -6.22 11.85 6.22
C GLY A 72 -5.51 12.34 4.96
N ILE A 73 -4.18 12.47 5.05
CA ILE A 73 -3.34 12.90 3.93
C ILE A 73 -2.96 11.68 3.08
N TRP A 74 -3.04 11.86 1.77
CA TRP A 74 -2.70 10.85 0.78
C TRP A 74 -1.78 11.46 -0.28
N TYR A 75 -0.75 10.74 -0.66
CA TYR A 75 0.09 11.05 -1.79
C TYR A 75 -0.42 10.30 -3.02
N ALA A 76 -0.66 11.05 -4.08
CA ALA A 76 -0.71 10.53 -5.44
C ALA A 76 0.72 10.39 -5.94
N ILE A 77 1.10 9.23 -6.48
CA ILE A 77 2.46 8.96 -6.96
C ILE A 77 2.36 8.36 -8.36
N VAL A 78 3.25 8.78 -9.25
CA VAL A 78 3.51 8.13 -10.54
C VAL A 78 5.01 7.91 -10.63
N GLU A 79 5.42 6.65 -10.65
CA GLU A 79 6.80 6.24 -10.90
C GLU A 79 6.96 5.87 -12.37
N ILE A 80 8.09 6.26 -12.95
CA ILE A 80 8.48 5.87 -14.31
C ILE A 80 9.70 4.98 -14.16
N ASN A 81 9.54 3.74 -14.58
CA ASN A 81 10.54 2.70 -14.40
C ASN A 81 11.13 2.32 -15.76
N SER A 82 12.45 2.25 -15.83
CA SER A 82 13.15 1.68 -16.96
C SER A 82 13.43 0.21 -16.72
N HIS A 83 13.21 -0.58 -17.78
CA HIS A 83 13.57 -1.99 -17.89
C HIS A 83 14.78 -2.03 -18.81
N ALA A 84 15.97 -2.18 -18.24
CA ALA A 84 17.11 -2.56 -19.05
C ALA A 84 16.98 -4.04 -19.42
N ASP A 85 17.67 -4.48 -20.48
CA ASP A 85 17.67 -5.88 -20.96
C ASP A 85 18.15 -6.90 -19.91
N ASP A 86 18.65 -6.44 -18.77
CA ASP A 86 19.05 -7.24 -17.61
C ASP A 86 17.89 -7.62 -16.67
N GLY A 87 16.68 -7.14 -16.96
CA GLY A 87 15.48 -7.41 -16.15
C GLY A 87 15.42 -6.61 -14.85
N ILE A 88 16.26 -5.59 -14.67
CA ILE A 88 16.25 -4.73 -13.49
C ILE A 88 15.29 -3.56 -13.71
N TYR A 89 14.35 -3.41 -12.79
CA TYR A 89 13.43 -2.28 -12.71
C TYR A 89 14.10 -1.14 -11.97
N THR A 90 14.37 -0.04 -12.68
CA THR A 90 14.95 1.16 -12.05
C THR A 90 13.98 2.33 -12.16
N ALA A 91 13.56 2.88 -11.02
CA ALA A 91 12.79 4.11 -10.99
C ALA A 91 13.66 5.29 -11.47
N ILE A 92 13.42 5.74 -12.69
CA ILE A 92 14.18 6.84 -13.31
C ILE A 92 13.54 8.20 -13.02
N GLN A 93 12.23 8.23 -12.74
CA GLN A 93 11.52 9.43 -12.30
C GLN A 93 10.41 9.07 -11.31
N ARG A 94 10.15 9.97 -10.37
CA ARG A 94 9.04 9.88 -9.42
C ARG A 94 8.34 11.23 -9.34
N HIS A 95 7.06 11.24 -9.64
CA HIS A 95 6.19 12.41 -9.54
C HIS A 95 5.20 12.17 -8.41
N HIS A 96 4.97 13.16 -7.56
CA HIS A 96 4.05 13.01 -6.45
C HIS A 96 3.27 14.29 -6.13
N ARG A 97 2.06 14.13 -5.59
CA ARG A 97 1.22 15.24 -5.11
C ARG A 97 0.57 14.87 -3.78
N ARG A 98 0.76 15.75 -2.79
CA ARG A 98 0.09 15.65 -1.48
C ARG A 98 -1.38 16.09 -1.60
N CYS A 99 -2.30 15.23 -1.18
CA CYS A 99 -3.74 15.41 -1.32
C CYS A 99 -4.48 15.21 0.00
N GLU A 100 -5.57 15.96 0.18
CA GLU A 100 -6.47 15.76 1.31
C GLU A 100 -7.51 14.68 1.00
N GLY A 101 -7.20 13.46 1.41
CA GLY A 101 -8.07 12.30 1.26
C GLY A 101 -7.87 11.51 -0.04
N LYS A 102 -8.22 10.23 0.04
CA LYS A 102 -7.99 9.24 -1.02
C LYS A 102 -8.66 9.61 -2.34
N LYS A 103 -9.87 10.20 -2.30
CA LYS A 103 -10.61 10.58 -3.52
C LYS A 103 -9.89 11.66 -4.31
N LYS A 104 -9.36 12.70 -3.63
CA LYS A 104 -8.56 13.75 -4.29
C LYS A 104 -7.26 13.16 -4.85
N ALA A 105 -6.60 12.27 -4.10
CA ALA A 105 -5.40 11.58 -4.57
C ALA A 105 -5.64 10.72 -5.82
N ILE A 106 -6.77 10.01 -5.91
CA ILE A 106 -7.14 9.23 -7.11
C ILE A 106 -7.27 10.14 -8.34
N VAL A 107 -7.91 11.30 -8.20
CA VAL A 107 -8.03 12.27 -9.30
C VAL A 107 -6.65 12.77 -9.72
N ALA A 108 -5.82 13.16 -8.75
CA ALA A 108 -4.46 13.64 -9.01
C ALA A 108 -3.57 12.58 -9.69
N VAL A 109 -3.65 11.30 -9.28
CA VAL A 109 -2.93 10.21 -9.97
C VAL A 109 -3.37 10.10 -11.42
N ARG A 110 -4.67 10.20 -11.71
CA ARG A 110 -5.19 10.11 -13.10
C ARG A 110 -4.69 11.27 -13.96
N GLU A 111 -4.67 12.48 -13.42
CA GLU A 111 -4.12 13.65 -14.09
C GLU A 111 -2.62 13.46 -14.37
N MET A 112 -1.84 13.05 -13.36
CA MET A 112 -0.40 12.78 -13.50
C MET A 112 -0.11 11.66 -14.49
N LEU A 113 -0.94 10.61 -14.53
CA LEU A 113 -0.82 9.56 -15.54
C LEU A 113 -1.01 10.14 -16.95
N ALA A 114 -2.06 10.95 -17.16
CA ALA A 114 -2.29 11.57 -18.45
C ALA A 114 -1.15 12.52 -18.86
N GLU A 115 -0.54 13.23 -17.92
CA GLU A 115 0.62 14.10 -18.12
C GLU A 115 1.90 13.35 -18.53
N HIS A 116 2.03 12.07 -18.15
CA HIS A 116 3.24 11.29 -18.36
C HIS A 116 3.08 10.08 -19.28
N ILE A 117 1.87 9.79 -19.76
CA ILE A 117 1.57 8.59 -20.55
C ILE A 117 2.41 8.50 -21.82
N ASN A 118 2.84 9.64 -22.37
CA ASN A 118 3.70 9.71 -23.55
C ASN A 118 5.13 9.19 -23.32
N LYS A 119 5.52 8.89 -22.08
CA LYS A 119 6.80 8.27 -21.73
C LYS A 119 6.73 6.74 -21.71
N PHE A 120 5.54 6.15 -21.78
CA PHE A 120 5.38 4.70 -21.84
C PHE A 120 5.91 4.18 -23.19
N ASP A 121 6.77 3.18 -23.13
CA ASP A 121 7.43 2.57 -24.29
C ASP A 121 7.86 1.14 -23.96
N ASP A 122 8.42 0.41 -24.92
CA ASP A 122 8.84 -1.00 -24.79
C ASP A 122 9.78 -1.25 -23.59
N GLY A 123 10.67 -0.30 -23.30
CA GLY A 123 11.60 -0.35 -22.16
C GLY A 123 11.19 0.51 -20.96
N ILE A 124 9.97 1.10 -20.95
CA ILE A 124 9.53 2.03 -19.90
C ILE A 124 8.11 1.68 -19.41
N SER A 125 7.96 1.40 -18.12
CA SER A 125 6.64 1.32 -17.47
C SER A 125 6.32 2.58 -16.68
N ILE A 126 5.03 2.84 -16.52
CA ILE A 126 4.49 3.92 -15.69
C ILE A 126 3.60 3.30 -14.63
N GLU A 127 3.94 3.49 -13.36
CA GLU A 127 3.29 2.85 -12.23
C GLU A 127 2.61 3.90 -11.33
N PRO A 128 1.27 3.95 -11.32
CA PRO A 128 0.54 4.79 -10.39
C PRO A 128 0.45 4.13 -9.00
N GLU A 129 0.74 4.89 -7.94
CA GLU A 129 0.59 4.45 -6.56
C GLU A 129 -0.21 5.48 -5.74
N LEU A 130 -0.95 4.98 -4.74
CA LEU A 130 -1.60 5.79 -3.71
C LEU A 130 -1.03 5.42 -2.35
N MET A 131 -0.50 6.42 -1.65
CA MET A 131 0.15 6.22 -0.36
C MET A 131 -0.46 7.12 0.71
N THR A 132 -0.56 6.66 1.95
CA THR A 132 -0.86 7.53 3.09
C THR A 132 0.42 8.26 3.52
N ASP A 133 0.34 9.49 3.98
CA ASP A 133 1.43 10.18 4.70
C ASP A 133 2.22 9.28 5.67
N LEU A 134 1.55 8.45 6.47
CA LEU A 134 2.21 7.53 7.41
C LEU A 134 3.16 6.52 6.75
N LYS A 135 2.84 6.12 5.51
CA LYS A 135 3.69 5.22 4.71
C LYS A 135 4.76 6.02 3.96
N TRP A 136 4.41 7.22 3.50
CA TRP A 136 5.33 8.15 2.85
C TRP A 136 6.50 8.50 3.76
N ASP A 137 6.22 8.94 4.99
CA ASP A 137 7.24 9.34 5.98
C ASP A 137 8.18 8.19 6.31
N ARG A 138 7.68 6.95 6.34
CA ARG A 138 8.47 5.76 6.66
C ARG A 138 9.31 5.25 5.49
N ARG A 139 8.91 5.54 4.24
CA ARG A 139 9.66 5.14 3.04
C ARG A 139 10.87 6.06 2.80
N ALA A 140 10.97 7.17 3.55
CA ALA A 140 12.06 8.14 3.50
C ALA A 140 12.38 8.58 2.07
N TYR A 141 11.34 8.89 1.28
CA TYR A 141 11.56 9.49 -0.02
C TYR A 141 12.25 10.84 0.17
N ASP A 142 13.44 11.00 -0.39
CA ASP A 142 14.11 12.29 -0.45
C ASP A 142 13.16 13.30 -1.14
N GLU A 143 13.01 14.47 -0.54
CA GLU A 143 12.35 15.62 -1.16
C GLU A 143 13.23 16.09 -2.34
N ALA A 144 13.06 15.45 -3.50
CA ALA A 144 13.71 15.84 -4.75
C ALA A 144 13.19 17.18 -5.27
#